data_AF-A0A950WHB9-F1
#
_entry.id   AF-A0A950WHB9-F1
#
_cell.length_a   1.000
_cell.length_b   1.000
_cell.length_c   1.000
_cell.angle_alpha   90.00
_cell.angle_beta   90.00
_cell.angle_gamma   90.00
#
_symmetry.space_group_name_H-M   'P 1'
#
loop_
_entity.id
_entity.type
_entity.pdbx_description
1 polymer ?
#
loop_
_entity_poly.entity_id
_entity_poly.type
_entity_poly.pdbx_seq_one_letter_code
_entity_poly.pdbx_strand_id
1 'polypeptide(L)'
;MSEYSAFDYMPIGIMFLVAAGFGVSQLLVTQLIGPRKRTAVKLMPYECGKDPVGTARERFSVKFYSVAVIFLLFDIEVLFIIPFAVAFKSLIAAGPAVFGTVAFVEIMVFIATLIVGYIYVWKKGTFDWGLQARAEAREEAKLMARRRREEATRRLAA
;
A
#
# COMPACT_ATOMS: atom_id res chain seq x y z
N MET A 1 1.17 6.08 -37.80
CA MET A 1 0.67 5.99 -36.41
C MET A 1 -0.55 5.11 -36.46
N SER A 2 -0.56 3.93 -35.83
CA SER A 2 -1.81 3.16 -35.75
C SER A 2 -2.79 4.01 -34.94
N GLU A 3 -3.91 4.39 -35.53
CA GLU A 3 -4.99 5.01 -34.77
C GLU A 3 -5.56 3.95 -33.84
N TYR A 4 -5.15 3.99 -32.57
CA TYR A 4 -5.77 3.17 -31.54
C TYR A 4 -7.20 3.64 -31.38
N SER A 5 -8.15 2.77 -31.69
CA SER A 5 -9.56 3.06 -31.51
C SER A 5 -10.00 2.63 -30.12
N ALA A 6 -11.04 3.26 -29.57
CA ALA A 6 -11.64 2.83 -28.31
C ALA A 6 -12.06 1.34 -28.34
N PHE A 7 -12.33 0.80 -29.54
CA PHE A 7 -12.67 -0.61 -29.75
C PHE A 7 -11.51 -1.57 -29.47
N ASP A 8 -10.24 -1.15 -29.55
CA ASP A 8 -9.08 -2.02 -29.27
C ASP A 8 -9.00 -2.39 -27.77
N TYR A 9 -9.57 -1.55 -26.92
CA TYR A 9 -9.66 -1.77 -25.47
C TYR A 9 -10.94 -2.50 -25.04
N MET A 10 -11.88 -2.75 -25.98
CA MET A 10 -13.15 -3.42 -25.71
C MET A 10 -12.99 -4.80 -25.05
N PRO A 11 -12.04 -5.68 -25.45
CA PRO A 11 -11.84 -6.97 -24.79
C PRO A 11 -11.49 -6.84 -23.30
N ILE A 12 -10.70 -5.84 -22.93
CA ILE A 12 -10.32 -5.58 -21.53
C ILE A 12 -11.55 -5.15 -20.72
N GLY A 13 -12.38 -4.27 -21.29
CA GLY A 13 -13.64 -3.84 -20.68
C GLY A 13 -14.62 -5.00 -20.48
N ILE A 14 -14.78 -5.86 -21.49
CA ILE A 14 -15.62 -7.07 -21.40
C ILE A 14 -15.09 -8.00 -20.31
N MET A 15 -13.78 -8.26 -20.26
CA MET A 15 -13.18 -9.12 -19.23
C MET A 15 -13.44 -8.58 -17.82
N PHE A 16 -13.29 -7.27 -17.63
CA PHE A 16 -13.59 -6.62 -16.35
C PHE A 16 -15.07 -6.78 -15.98
N LEU A 17 -15.99 -6.56 -16.92
CA LEU A 17 -17.43 -6.70 -16.69
C LEU A 17 -17.82 -8.14 -16.35
N VAL A 18 -17.26 -9.14 -17.03
CA VAL A 18 -17.50 -10.55 -16.72
C VAL A 18 -16.96 -10.89 -15.33
N ALA A 19 -15.74 -10.47 -15.00
CA ALA A 19 -15.14 -10.73 -13.68
C ALA A 19 -15.92 -10.08 -12.54
N ALA A 20 -16.28 -8.80 -12.68
CA ALA A 20 -17.10 -8.07 -11.71
C ALA A 20 -18.50 -8.68 -11.61
N GLY A 21 -19.13 -8.99 -12.74
CA GLY A 21 -20.44 -9.62 -12.80
C GLY A 21 -20.46 -10.98 -12.13
N PHE A 22 -19.41 -11.79 -12.30
CA PHE A 22 -19.24 -13.07 -11.62
C PHE A 22 -19.07 -12.90 -10.10
N GLY A 23 -18.25 -11.94 -9.65
CA GLY A 23 -18.10 -11.65 -8.22
C GLY A 23 -19.43 -11.21 -7.58
N VAL A 24 -20.16 -10.31 -8.25
CA VAL A 24 -21.47 -9.84 -7.78
C VAL A 24 -22.51 -10.96 -7.79
N SER A 25 -22.58 -11.77 -8.85
CA SER A 25 -23.55 -12.86 -8.93
C SER A 25 -23.35 -13.87 -7.82
N GLN A 26 -22.10 -14.22 -7.49
CA GLN A 26 -21.80 -15.14 -6.39
C GLN A 26 -22.21 -14.59 -5.02
N LEU A 27 -21.99 -13.29 -4.79
CA LEU A 27 -22.46 -12.62 -3.58
C LEU A 27 -24.00 -12.64 -3.51
N LEU A 28 -24.69 -12.35 -4.62
CA LEU A 28 -26.16 -12.39 -4.68
C LEU A 28 -26.72 -13.78 -4.44
N VAL A 29 -26.20 -14.80 -5.12
CA VAL A 29 -26.60 -16.21 -4.94
C VAL A 29 -26.43 -16.63 -3.49
N THR A 30 -25.29 -16.32 -2.88
CA THR A 30 -25.01 -16.63 -1.47
C THR A 30 -25.99 -15.94 -0.54
N GLN A 31 -26.30 -14.67 -0.78
CA GLN A 31 -27.26 -13.91 0.03
C GLN A 31 -28.71 -14.40 -0.16
N LEU A 32 -29.09 -14.87 -1.35
CA LEU A 32 -30.45 -15.33 -1.69
C LEU A 32 -30.72 -16.75 -1.18
N ILE A 33 -29.78 -17.67 -1.36
CA ILE A 33 -29.94 -19.10 -0.99
C ILE A 33 -29.52 -19.37 0.46
N GLY A 34 -28.61 -18.56 1.03
CA GLY A 34 -28.04 -18.79 2.35
C GLY A 34 -29.02 -18.60 3.52
N PRO A 35 -28.97 -19.44 4.57
CA PRO A 35 -29.83 -19.31 5.74
C PRO A 35 -29.50 -18.04 6.54
N ARG A 36 -30.48 -17.14 6.65
CA ARG A 36 -30.32 -15.84 7.34
C ARG A 36 -30.72 -15.94 8.81
N LYS A 37 -29.76 -16.27 9.68
CA LYS A 37 -29.95 -16.20 11.15
C LYS A 37 -29.16 -15.04 11.74
N ARG A 38 -29.80 -13.86 11.83
CA ARG A 38 -29.25 -12.67 12.50
C ARG A 38 -29.61 -12.73 13.99
N THR A 39 -28.61 -12.99 14.83
CA THR A 39 -28.74 -12.96 16.29
C THR A 39 -27.74 -11.94 16.82
N ALA A 40 -28.07 -11.24 17.90
CA ALA A 40 -27.16 -10.26 18.51
C ALA A 40 -25.74 -10.84 18.69
N VAL A 41 -25.64 -12.03 19.27
CA VAL A 41 -24.36 -12.76 19.48
C VAL A 41 -23.57 -13.01 18.19
N LYS A 42 -24.24 -13.32 17.06
CA LYS A 42 -23.56 -13.55 15.77
C LYS A 42 -23.06 -12.27 15.10
N LEU A 43 -23.61 -11.12 15.49
CA LEU A 43 -23.25 -9.81 14.95
C LEU A 43 -22.25 -9.08 15.86
N MET A 44 -22.00 -9.58 17.07
CA MET A 44 -21.00 -9.01 17.97
C MET A 44 -19.59 -9.25 17.43
N PRO A 45 -18.70 -8.26 17.51
CA PRO A 45 -17.27 -8.44 17.25
C PRO A 45 -16.69 -9.61 18.06
N TYR A 46 -15.81 -10.39 17.42
CA TYR A 46 -15.20 -11.56 18.04
C TYR A 46 -14.01 -11.15 18.93
N GLU A 47 -14.08 -11.49 20.22
CA GLU A 47 -12.99 -11.28 21.18
C GLU A 47 -12.77 -12.53 22.08
N CYS A 48 -12.62 -13.70 21.44
CA CYS A 48 -12.36 -14.99 22.11
C CYS A 48 -13.36 -15.32 23.24
N GLY A 49 -14.65 -15.05 23.02
CA GLY A 49 -15.72 -15.35 23.98
C GLY A 49 -15.90 -14.30 25.08
N LYS A 50 -15.21 -13.16 25.00
CA LYS A 50 -15.49 -11.99 25.83
C LYS A 50 -16.34 -10.99 25.06
N ASP A 51 -17.16 -10.24 25.80
CA ASP A 51 -17.85 -9.08 25.24
C ASP A 51 -16.82 -8.04 24.80
N PRO A 52 -16.98 -7.46 23.61
CA PRO A 52 -15.98 -6.56 23.07
C PRO A 52 -15.92 -5.28 23.90
N VAL A 53 -14.72 -4.94 24.39
CA VAL A 53 -14.50 -3.75 25.22
C VAL A 53 -13.68 -2.73 24.46
N GLY A 54 -14.24 -1.52 24.31
CA GLY A 54 -13.57 -0.40 23.64
C GLY A 54 -13.91 -0.26 22.16
N THR A 55 -13.20 0.63 21.49
CA THR A 55 -13.46 0.96 20.07
C THR A 55 -12.30 0.47 19.21
N ALA A 56 -12.59 -0.17 18.06
CA ALA A 56 -11.58 -0.59 17.08
C ALA A 56 -10.84 0.57 16.36
N ARG A 57 -11.11 1.82 16.74
CA ARG A 57 -10.53 3.04 16.14
C ARG A 57 -9.36 3.57 16.96
N GLU A 58 -8.50 2.68 17.45
CA GLU A 58 -7.25 3.10 18.07
C GLU A 58 -6.19 3.42 17.00
N ARG A 59 -5.18 4.20 17.40
CA ARG A 59 -4.08 4.53 16.50
C ARG A 59 -3.22 3.30 16.33
N PHE A 60 -3.16 2.77 15.11
CA PHE A 60 -2.22 1.71 14.73
C PHE A 60 -0.78 2.25 14.69
N SER A 61 0.20 1.35 14.74
CA SER A 61 1.61 1.73 14.77
C SER A 61 2.03 2.53 13.53
N VAL A 62 2.90 3.51 13.71
CA VAL A 62 3.40 4.39 12.62
C VAL A 62 4.23 3.61 11.60
N LYS A 63 4.70 2.40 11.93
CA LYS A 63 5.52 1.57 11.04
C LYS A 63 4.82 1.24 9.71
N PHE A 64 3.50 1.07 9.71
CA PHE A 64 2.74 0.87 8.47
C PHE A 64 2.83 2.07 7.53
N TYR A 65 2.84 3.29 8.09
CA TYR A 65 3.00 4.52 7.32
C TYR A 65 4.40 4.59 6.69
N SER A 66 5.45 4.29 7.45
CA SER A 66 6.83 4.31 6.92
C SER A 66 6.97 3.35 5.73
N VAL A 67 6.45 2.12 5.85
CA VAL A 67 6.47 1.15 4.74
C VAL A 67 5.68 1.64 3.53
N ALA A 68 4.51 2.25 3.74
CA ALA A 68 3.69 2.79 2.64
C ALA A 68 4.41 3.93 1.89
N VAL A 69 5.09 4.84 2.60
CA VAL A 69 5.86 5.92 1.97
C VAL A 69 7.04 5.38 1.17
N ILE A 70 7.77 4.39 1.70
CA ILE A 70 8.87 3.75 0.98
C ILE A 70 8.35 3.02 -0.28
N PHE A 71 7.22 2.32 -0.17
CA PHE A 71 6.59 1.66 -1.30
C PHE A 71 6.19 2.67 -2.38
N LEU A 72 5.54 3.77 -2.01
CA LEU A 72 5.14 4.83 -2.94
C LEU A 72 6.35 5.45 -3.64
N LEU A 73 7.45 5.69 -2.91
CA LEU A 73 8.69 6.16 -3.51
C LEU A 73 9.19 5.16 -4.55
N PHE A 74 9.32 3.88 -4.21
CA PHE A 74 9.79 2.85 -5.14
C PHE A 74 8.85 2.66 -6.36
N ASP A 75 7.54 2.79 -6.18
CA ASP A 75 6.55 2.66 -7.25
C ASP A 75 6.66 3.79 -8.30
N ILE A 76 6.94 5.02 -7.85
CA ILE A 76 7.23 6.15 -8.73
C ILE A 76 8.48 5.90 -9.59
N GLU A 77 9.47 5.18 -9.07
CA GLU A 77 10.69 4.86 -9.83
C GLU A 77 10.42 3.87 -10.97
N VAL A 78 9.54 2.89 -10.73
CA VAL A 78 9.10 1.95 -11.77
C VAL A 78 8.38 2.69 -12.89
N LEU A 79 7.62 3.73 -12.56
CA LEU A 79 6.98 4.61 -13.53
C LEU A 79 8.01 5.32 -14.43
N PHE A 80 9.24 5.57 -13.98
CA PHE A 80 10.32 6.09 -14.83
C PHE A 80 11.02 5.00 -15.64
N ILE A 81 11.24 3.82 -15.03
CA ILE A 81 11.96 2.71 -15.69
C ILE A 81 11.15 2.11 -16.84
N ILE A 82 9.82 1.98 -16.72
CA ILE A 82 9.00 1.32 -17.75
C ILE A 82 9.03 2.07 -19.10
N PRO A 83 8.70 3.38 -19.18
CA PRO A 83 8.75 4.12 -20.44
C PRO A 83 10.16 4.15 -21.03
N PHE A 84 11.18 4.29 -20.17
CA PHE A 84 12.58 4.21 -20.58
C PHE A 84 12.88 2.85 -21.24
N ALA A 85 12.50 1.74 -20.61
CA ALA A 85 12.77 0.39 -21.12
C ALA A 85 12.09 0.13 -22.47
N VAL A 86 10.86 0.63 -22.66
CA VAL A 86 10.12 0.52 -23.92
C VAL A 86 10.78 1.36 -25.03
N ALA A 87 11.22 2.58 -24.71
CA ALA A 87 11.84 3.50 -25.67
C ALA A 87 13.34 3.22 -25.92
N PHE A 88 14.00 2.43 -25.09
CA PHE A 88 15.45 2.23 -25.17
C PHE A 88 15.92 1.64 -26.50
N LYS A 89 15.13 0.71 -27.08
CA LYS A 89 15.44 0.10 -28.38
C LYS A 89 15.41 1.11 -29.52
N SER A 90 14.42 2.00 -29.55
CA SER A 90 14.34 3.05 -30.57
C SER A 90 15.42 4.12 -30.38
N LEU A 91 15.78 4.42 -29.13
CA LEU A 91 16.86 5.37 -28.82
C LEU A 91 18.22 4.90 -29.36
N ILE A 92 18.58 3.62 -29.16
CA ILE A 92 19.84 3.05 -29.69
C ILE A 92 19.84 3.02 -31.22
N ALA A 93 18.69 2.74 -31.84
CA ALA A 93 18.58 2.62 -33.29
C ALA A 93 18.59 3.97 -34.03
N ALA A 94 18.10 5.04 -33.39
CA ALA A 94 17.91 6.34 -34.03
C ALA A 94 19.05 7.35 -33.82
N GLY A 95 19.88 7.17 -32.78
CA GLY A 95 20.94 8.12 -32.42
C GLY A 95 22.36 7.58 -32.60
N PRO A 96 23.39 8.43 -32.48
CA PRO A 96 24.77 7.99 -32.30
C PRO A 96 24.89 7.01 -31.13
N ALA A 97 25.71 5.96 -31.26
CA ALA A 97 25.87 4.91 -30.24
C ALA A 97 26.19 5.45 -28.83
N VAL A 98 26.78 6.64 -28.75
CA VAL A 98 27.07 7.37 -27.51
C VAL A 98 25.81 7.72 -26.72
N PHE A 99 24.68 8.03 -27.37
CA PHE A 99 23.44 8.36 -26.65
C PHE A 99 22.81 7.15 -25.98
N GLY A 100 22.88 5.97 -26.61
CA GLY A 100 22.40 4.73 -26.03
C GLY A 100 23.21 4.32 -24.79
N THR A 101 24.54 4.49 -24.83
CA THR A 101 25.40 4.18 -23.69
C THR A 101 25.23 5.17 -22.54
N VAL A 102 25.11 6.48 -22.82
CA VAL A 102 24.85 7.48 -21.78
C VAL A 102 23.50 7.23 -21.09
N ALA A 103 22.43 7.02 -21.86
CA ALA A 103 21.11 6.71 -21.32
C ALA A 103 21.11 5.42 -20.48
N PHE A 104 21.88 4.41 -20.90
CA PHE A 104 22.06 3.18 -20.11
C PHE A 104 22.79 3.45 -18.80
N VAL A 105 23.85 4.26 -18.80
CA VAL A 105 24.57 4.63 -17.58
C VAL A 105 23.69 5.43 -16.64
N GLU A 106 22.89 6.37 -17.15
CA GLU A 106 21.95 7.15 -16.34
C GLU A 106 20.94 6.26 -15.62
N ILE A 107 20.32 5.29 -16.31
CA ILE A 107 19.38 4.37 -15.65
C ILE A 107 20.07 3.46 -14.63
N MET A 108 21.33 3.09 -14.85
CA MET A 108 22.12 2.34 -13.86
C MET A 108 22.44 3.17 -12.62
N VAL A 109 22.81 4.44 -12.77
CA VAL A 109 23.05 5.36 -11.65
C VAL A 109 21.75 5.61 -10.88
N PHE A 110 20.64 5.76 -11.59
CA PHE A 110 19.31 5.90 -11.02
C PHE A 110 18.94 4.70 -10.15
N ILE A 111 19.05 3.47 -10.68
CA ILE A 111 18.79 2.24 -9.93
C ILE A 111 19.77 2.09 -8.75
N ALA A 112 21.05 2.39 -8.94
CA ALA A 112 22.05 2.31 -7.87
C ALA A 112 21.71 3.25 -6.70
N THR A 113 21.23 4.45 -7.00
CA THR A 113 20.79 5.42 -5.98
C THR A 113 19.63 4.86 -5.14
N LEU A 114 18.70 4.15 -5.76
CA LEU A 114 17.58 3.50 -5.07
C LEU A 114 18.04 2.34 -4.19
N ILE A 115 18.97 1.52 -4.68
CA ILE A 115 19.55 0.43 -3.90
C ILE A 115 20.23 1.01 -2.65
N VAL A 116 20.96 2.12 -2.77
CA VAL A 116 21.59 2.79 -1.62
C VAL A 116 20.54 3.28 -0.63
N GLY A 117 19.47 3.95 -1.09
CA GLY A 117 18.37 4.40 -0.25
C GLY A 117 17.67 3.24 0.47
N TYR A 118 17.40 2.15 -0.24
CA TYR A 118 16.80 0.94 0.31
C TYR A 118 17.70 0.29 1.38
N ILE A 119 19.00 0.12 1.10
CA ILE A 119 19.98 -0.41 2.07
C ILE A 119 20.03 0.48 3.31
N TYR A 120 20.02 1.81 3.16
CA TYR A 120 20.01 2.73 4.29
C TYR A 120 18.77 2.52 5.18
N VAL A 121 17.58 2.49 4.58
CA VAL A 121 16.31 2.30 5.30
C VAL A 121 16.25 0.93 5.98
N TRP A 122 16.79 -0.10 5.34
CA TRP A 122 16.90 -1.44 5.90
C TRP A 122 17.84 -1.47 7.10
N LYS A 123 19.04 -0.87 6.98
CA LYS A 123 19.98 -0.75 8.11
C LYS A 123 19.41 0.07 9.26
N LYS A 124 18.52 1.03 8.99
CA LYS A 124 17.80 1.80 10.01
C LYS A 124 16.74 0.98 10.76
N GLY A 125 16.45 -0.25 10.35
CA GLY A 125 15.50 -1.11 11.05
C GLY A 125 14.04 -0.75 10.79
N THR A 126 13.74 -0.03 9.70
CA THR A 126 12.35 0.36 9.36
C THR A 126 11.45 -0.87 9.14
N PHE A 127 12.06 -1.98 8.74
CA PHE A 127 11.39 -3.27 8.53
C PHE A 127 11.49 -4.22 9.74
N ASP A 128 11.97 -3.76 10.91
CA ASP A 128 11.96 -4.59 12.12
C ASP A 128 10.56 -4.56 12.76
N TRP A 129 9.92 -5.73 12.74
CA TRP A 129 8.60 -6.01 13.32
C TRP A 129 8.67 -6.83 14.62
N GLY A 130 9.88 -7.12 15.11
CA GLY A 130 10.15 -7.96 16.27
C GLY A 130 10.03 -7.24 17.61
N LEU A 131 10.97 -7.51 18.51
CA LEU A 131 10.94 -7.00 19.89
C LEU A 131 11.10 -5.48 19.98
N GLN A 132 11.93 -4.88 19.13
CA GLN A 132 12.17 -3.44 19.11
C GLN A 132 10.90 -2.68 18.70
N ALA A 133 10.16 -3.18 17.71
CA ALA A 133 8.87 -2.62 17.32
C ALA A 133 7.84 -2.60 18.45
N ARG A 134 7.81 -3.67 19.25
CA ARG A 134 6.92 -3.78 20.41
C ARG A 134 7.34 -2.83 21.53
N ALA A 135 8.64 -2.57 21.70
CA ALA A 135 9.15 -1.62 22.68
C ALA A 135 8.78 -0.17 22.29
N GLU A 136 9.02 0.21 21.04
CA GLU A 136 8.66 1.54 20.51
C GLU A 136 7.15 1.79 20.59
N ALA A 137 6.32 0.81 20.18
CA ALA A 137 4.87 0.93 20.26
C ALA A 137 4.36 1.10 21.70
N ARG A 138 4.99 0.43 22.68
CA ARG A 138 4.66 0.61 24.11
C ARG A 138 5.01 2.02 24.60
N GLU A 139 6.16 2.56 24.19
CA GLU A 139 6.56 3.92 24.56
C GLU A 139 5.66 4.97 23.91
N GLU A 140 5.32 4.82 22.63
CA GLU A 140 4.34 5.68 21.96
C GLU A 140 2.98 5.63 22.65
N ALA A 141 2.51 4.44 23.03
CA ALA A 141 1.25 4.28 23.77
C ALA A 141 1.27 5.01 25.11
N LYS A 142 2.38 4.93 25.87
CA LYS A 142 2.56 5.67 27.13
C LYS A 142 2.54 7.18 26.92
N LEU A 143 3.24 7.68 25.89
CA LEU A 143 3.26 9.10 25.55
C LEU A 143 1.87 9.62 25.16
N MET A 144 1.13 8.86 24.36
CA MET A 144 -0.26 9.18 24.00
C MET A 144 -1.18 9.20 25.22
N ALA A 145 -1.04 8.22 26.12
CA ALA A 145 -1.80 8.19 27.37
C ALA A 145 -1.49 9.40 28.26
N ARG A 146 -0.21 9.81 28.33
CA ARG A 146 0.22 11.01 29.05
C ARG A 146 -0.38 12.28 28.44
N ARG A 147 -0.30 12.45 27.12
CA ARG A 147 -0.92 13.59 26.41
C ARG A 147 -2.43 13.66 26.64
N ARG A 148 -3.13 12.53 26.58
CA ARG A 148 -4.58 12.48 26.87
C ARG A 148 -4.90 12.93 28.30
N ARG A 149 -4.09 12.55 29.28
CA ARG A 149 -4.25 12.99 30.67
C ARG A 149 -4.01 14.50 30.82
N GLU A 150 -2.98 15.02 30.17
CA GLU A 150 -2.65 16.46 30.18
C GLU A 150 -3.72 17.31 29.48
N GLU A 151 -4.30 16.81 28.38
CA GLU A 151 -5.44 17.46 27.71
C GLU A 151 -6.71 17.40 28.56
N ALA A 152 -6.98 16.27 29.22
CA ALA A 152 -8.14 16.13 30.10
C ALA A 152 -8.06 17.07 31.31
N THR A 153 -6.88 17.20 31.94
CA THR A 153 -6.69 18.16 33.05
C THR A 153 -6.80 19.60 32.58
N ARG A 154 -6.26 19.95 31.39
CA ARG A 154 -6.45 21.29 30.81
C ARG A 154 -7.91 21.63 30.51
N ARG A 155 -8.69 20.67 30.02
CA ARG A 155 -10.13 20.85 29.78
C ARG A 155 -10.96 20.99 31.05
N LEU A 156 -10.52 20.41 32.15
CA LEU A 156 -11.19 20.55 33.46
C LEU A 156 -10.81 21.86 34.18
N ALA A 157 -9.70 22.48 33.79
CA ALA A 157 -9.20 23.72 34.37
C ALA A 157 -9.64 24.99 33.60
N ALA A 158 -10.38 24.83 32.50
CA ALA A 158 -10.95 25.90 31.68
C ALA A 158 -12.48 25.94 31.86
#